data_AF-A0A8S9BW29-F1
#
_entry.id   AF-A0A8S9BW29-F1
#
_cell.length_a   1.000
_cell.length_b   1.000
_cell.length_c   1.000
_cell.angle_alpha   90.00
_cell.angle_beta   90.00
_cell.angle_gamma   90.00
#
_symmetry.space_group_name_H-M   'P 1'
#
loop_
_entity.id
_entity.type
_entity.pdbx_description
1 polymer ?
#
loop_
_entity_poly.entity_id
_entity_poly.type
_entity_poly.pdbx_seq_one_letter_code
_entity_poly.pdbx_strand_id
1 'polypeptide(L)'
;MAILNAIPGLDISVYVDNKALEEYEDNEDDVEDESVPKSAAEEFEAARTIRKYIESMSDKLFSIRITLTMPFKIDFEIMEMVISIDGKKGVLVQATYMEFEGVDVPAPGDGNQRFLKKFRFSKIDISMDEDKLKEVKKDAKLMEKIGEIEVKLYRASTISTIPKDMETPRDMSVGLKKLAVHEKALKGQAKSHQVSAEALKSLLIIDRTPSPEVEDASASPPPVDLNNLDPDQKRQLDRFLRDLNRGRSSSNTPQRTIKRERDAGEGSLSSRKKKRSGRKVTIDLTEDSDEENIIPLN
;
A
#
# COMPACT_ATOMS: atom_id res chain seq x y z
N MET A 1 -22.26 2.56 -9.81
CA MET A 1 -22.41 2.60 -8.35
C MET A 1 -22.66 1.18 -7.88
N ALA A 2 -21.83 0.69 -6.96
CA ALA A 2 -21.93 -0.67 -6.46
C ALA A 2 -22.96 -0.68 -5.31
N ILE A 3 -24.13 -1.24 -5.58
CA ILE A 3 -25.26 -1.28 -4.65
C ILE A 3 -25.52 -2.72 -4.23
N LEU A 4 -25.26 -3.03 -2.95
CA LEU A 4 -25.54 -4.37 -2.42
C LEU A 4 -26.99 -4.47 -1.95
N ASN A 5 -27.82 -5.20 -2.71
CA ASN A 5 -29.24 -5.40 -2.40
C ASN A 5 -29.47 -6.02 -1.01
N ALA A 6 -28.52 -6.83 -0.52
CA ALA A 6 -28.58 -7.41 0.83
C ALA A 6 -28.46 -6.35 1.95
N ILE A 7 -27.98 -5.15 1.63
CA ILE A 7 -27.71 -4.05 2.56
C ILE A 7 -28.28 -2.74 1.98
N PRO A 8 -29.62 -2.56 2.00
CA PRO A 8 -30.27 -1.41 1.37
C PRO A 8 -29.77 -0.08 1.94
N GLY A 9 -29.36 0.82 1.06
CA GLY A 9 -28.84 2.14 1.42
C GLY A 9 -27.32 2.20 1.57
N LEU A 10 -26.60 1.08 1.42
CA LEU A 10 -25.14 1.12 1.26
C LEU A 10 -24.78 1.38 -0.20
N ASP A 11 -24.15 2.53 -0.44
CA ASP A 11 -23.63 2.94 -1.73
C ASP A 11 -22.11 3.09 -1.66
N ILE A 12 -21.39 2.39 -2.54
CA ILE A 12 -19.94 2.50 -2.70
C ILE A 12 -19.66 2.98 -4.13
N SER A 13 -18.80 3.99 -4.25
CA SER A 13 -18.44 4.57 -5.54
C SER A 13 -17.02 5.12 -5.51
N VAL A 14 -16.35 5.04 -6.67
CA VAL A 14 -15.00 5.58 -6.85
C VAL A 14 -15.10 6.90 -7.62
N TYR A 15 -14.41 7.93 -7.13
CA TYR A 15 -14.44 9.27 -7.70
C TYR A 15 -13.07 9.66 -8.27
N VAL A 16 -13.08 10.32 -9.42
CA VAL A 16 -11.92 11.01 -10.01
C VAL A 16 -12.33 12.44 -10.30
N ASP A 17 -11.53 13.41 -9.86
CA ASP A 17 -11.82 14.84 -10.05
C ASP A 17 -13.25 15.23 -9.57
N ASN A 18 -13.69 14.69 -8.42
CA ASN A 18 -15.03 14.84 -7.84
C ASN A 18 -16.20 14.35 -8.72
N LYS A 19 -15.92 13.48 -9.70
CA LYS A 19 -16.94 12.80 -10.52
C LYS A 19 -16.88 11.30 -10.27
N ALA A 20 -18.04 10.69 -10.04
CA ALA A 20 -18.14 9.25 -9.91
C ALA A 20 -17.73 8.59 -11.25
N LEU A 21 -16.89 7.56 -11.18
CA LEU A 21 -16.51 6.77 -12.34
C LEU A 21 -17.69 5.91 -12.83
N GLU A 22 -17.70 5.64 -14.12
CA GLU A 22 -18.63 4.70 -14.73
C GLU A 22 -18.27 3.28 -14.30
N GLU A 23 -19.30 2.51 -13.93
CA GLU A 23 -19.16 1.15 -13.43
C GLU A 23 -19.89 0.19 -14.37
N TYR A 24 -19.22 -0.89 -14.72
CA TYR A 24 -19.69 -1.94 -15.62
C TYR A 24 -19.89 -3.25 -14.86
N GLU A 25 -20.79 -4.09 -15.35
CA GLU A 25 -20.96 -5.45 -14.84
C GLU A 25 -19.76 -6.32 -15.20
N ASP A 26 -19.26 -7.05 -14.22
CA ASP A 26 -18.21 -8.05 -14.40
C ASP A 26 -18.88 -9.35 -14.83
N ASN A 27 -18.86 -9.62 -16.14
CA ASN A 27 -19.41 -10.83 -16.72
C ASN A 27 -18.35 -11.92 -16.90
N GLU A 28 -17.09 -11.71 -16.46
CA GLU A 28 -16.02 -12.69 -16.65
C GLU A 28 -16.16 -13.89 -15.70
N ASP A 29 -16.77 -13.71 -14.53
CA ASP A 29 -17.02 -14.78 -13.56
C ASP A 29 -18.20 -15.69 -13.95
N ASP A 30 -19.01 -15.32 -14.95
CA ASP A 30 -20.16 -16.12 -15.42
C ASP A 30 -19.75 -17.30 -16.31
N VAL A 31 -18.46 -17.49 -16.56
CA VAL A 31 -17.94 -18.67 -17.30
C VAL A 31 -17.49 -19.78 -16.34
N GLU A 32 -17.75 -19.66 -15.04
CA GLU A 32 -17.65 -20.80 -14.13
C GLU A 32 -18.57 -21.92 -14.63
N ASP A 33 -17.95 -23.05 -14.96
CA ASP A 33 -18.62 -24.23 -15.51
C ASP A 33 -19.79 -24.62 -14.58
N GLU A 34 -21.03 -24.31 -14.99
CA GLU A 34 -22.27 -24.58 -14.22
C GLU A 34 -22.40 -26.06 -13.80
N SER A 35 -21.59 -26.95 -14.38
CA SER A 35 -21.55 -28.36 -14.05
C SER A 35 -20.90 -28.69 -12.71
N VAL A 36 -20.13 -27.77 -12.10
CA VAL A 36 -19.51 -28.01 -10.78
C VAL A 36 -20.44 -27.48 -9.68
N PRO A 37 -21.00 -28.34 -8.81
CA PRO A 37 -21.84 -27.87 -7.71
C PRO A 37 -21.02 -26.99 -6.77
N LYS A 38 -21.43 -25.72 -6.67
CA LYS A 38 -20.81 -24.75 -5.76
C LYS A 38 -21.00 -25.20 -4.32
N SER A 39 -19.99 -24.97 -3.49
CA SER A 39 -20.14 -25.23 -2.06
C SER A 39 -21.13 -24.23 -1.45
N ALA A 40 -21.82 -24.61 -0.38
CA ALA A 40 -22.74 -23.69 0.31
C ALA A 40 -22.05 -22.39 0.80
N ALA A 41 -20.73 -22.42 0.98
CA ALA A 41 -19.92 -21.25 1.31
C ALA A 41 -19.76 -20.31 0.10
N GLU A 42 -19.50 -20.85 -1.09
CA GLU A 42 -19.38 -20.07 -2.33
C GLU A 42 -20.71 -19.39 -2.71
N GLU A 43 -21.82 -20.12 -2.61
CA GLU A 43 -23.15 -19.53 -2.86
C GLU A 43 -23.44 -18.38 -1.88
N PHE A 44 -23.06 -18.56 -0.61
CA PHE A 44 -23.23 -17.55 0.43
C PHE A 44 -22.41 -16.29 0.17
N GLU A 45 -21.18 -16.45 -0.33
CA GLU A 45 -20.29 -15.34 -0.72
C GLU A 45 -20.78 -14.63 -1.98
N ALA A 46 -21.18 -15.38 -3.01
CA ALA A 46 -21.73 -14.84 -4.25
C ALA A 46 -22.99 -13.98 -4.00
N ALA A 47 -23.89 -14.44 -3.12
CA ALA A 47 -25.09 -13.68 -2.77
C ALA A 47 -24.82 -12.37 -1.98
N ARG A 48 -23.60 -12.18 -1.46
CA ARG A 48 -23.22 -11.03 -0.62
C ARG A 48 -22.08 -10.19 -1.21
N THR A 49 -21.61 -10.56 -2.39
CA THR A 49 -20.50 -9.90 -3.05
C THR A 49 -21.01 -9.28 -4.33
N ILE A 50 -20.60 -8.05 -4.60
CA ILE A 50 -20.82 -7.40 -5.89
C ILE A 50 -19.47 -7.00 -6.44
N ARG A 51 -19.25 -7.36 -7.69
CA ARG A 51 -18.08 -7.00 -8.48
C ARG A 51 -18.52 -6.06 -9.58
N LYS A 52 -17.76 -4.99 -9.77
CA LYS A 52 -17.98 -3.99 -10.81
C LYS A 52 -16.62 -3.59 -11.36
N TYR A 53 -16.53 -3.48 -12.68
CA TYR A 53 -15.37 -2.89 -13.32
C TYR A 53 -15.53 -1.38 -13.38
N ILE A 54 -14.43 -0.66 -13.16
CA ILE A 54 -14.35 0.77 -13.39
C ILE A 54 -13.33 1.05 -14.47
N GLU A 55 -13.67 1.94 -15.39
CA GLU A 55 -12.70 2.47 -16.34
C GLU A 55 -12.05 3.73 -15.75
N SER A 56 -10.73 3.82 -15.85
CA SER A 56 -9.99 4.97 -15.34
C SER A 56 -8.78 5.31 -16.19
N MET A 57 -8.41 6.58 -16.16
CA MET A 57 -7.20 7.09 -16.81
C MET A 57 -5.99 6.94 -15.89
N SER A 58 -4.84 6.62 -16.48
CA SER A 58 -3.58 6.65 -15.74
C SER A 58 -3.31 8.05 -15.19
N ASP A 59 -2.61 8.10 -14.07
CA ASP A 59 -2.15 9.33 -13.42
C ASP A 59 -3.23 10.22 -12.83
N LYS A 60 -4.44 9.68 -12.65
CA LYS A 60 -5.53 10.37 -11.97
C LYS A 60 -5.60 10.01 -10.49
N LEU A 61 -5.76 11.04 -9.66
CA LEU A 61 -6.09 10.87 -8.25
C LEU A 61 -7.53 10.38 -8.11
N PHE A 62 -7.77 9.52 -7.13
CA PHE A 62 -9.12 9.04 -6.87
C PHE A 62 -9.44 8.97 -5.38
N SER A 63 -10.72 8.99 -5.06
CA SER A 63 -11.25 8.73 -3.73
C SER A 63 -12.30 7.62 -3.76
N ILE A 64 -12.43 6.90 -2.65
CA ILE A 64 -13.49 5.90 -2.46
C ILE A 64 -14.51 6.53 -1.52
N ARG A 65 -15.74 6.72 -2.00
CA ARG A 65 -16.84 7.29 -1.23
C ARG A 65 -17.79 6.18 -0.82
N ILE A 66 -18.05 6.11 0.48
CA ILE A 66 -18.98 5.15 1.08
C ILE A 66 -20.09 5.96 1.74
N THR A 67 -21.31 5.76 1.28
CA THR A 67 -22.48 6.46 1.80
C THR A 67 -23.49 5.45 2.32
N LEU A 68 -23.99 5.68 3.53
CA LEU A 68 -25.07 4.89 4.13
C LEU A 68 -26.33 5.76 4.21
N THR A 69 -27.27 5.53 3.31
CA THR A 69 -28.51 6.28 3.21
C THR A 69 -29.66 5.61 3.95
N MET A 70 -30.64 6.40 4.39
CA MET A 70 -31.89 5.88 4.95
C MET A 70 -32.69 5.16 3.85
N PRO A 71 -33.32 4.00 4.13
CA PRO A 71 -33.70 3.50 5.45
C PRO A 71 -32.77 2.41 6.02
N PHE A 72 -31.45 2.51 5.85
CA PHE A 72 -30.54 1.53 6.45
C PHE A 72 -30.73 1.48 7.98
N LYS A 73 -31.32 0.39 8.47
CA LYS A 73 -31.48 0.13 9.90
C LYS A 73 -30.22 -0.55 10.40
N ILE A 74 -29.40 0.21 11.12
CA ILE A 74 -28.26 -0.30 11.85
C ILE A 74 -28.83 -1.11 13.04
N ASP A 75 -28.96 -2.43 12.89
CA ASP A 75 -29.43 -3.38 13.90
C ASP A 75 -28.28 -3.97 14.75
N PHE A 76 -27.06 -3.48 14.54
CA PHE A 76 -25.85 -3.90 15.22
C PHE A 76 -25.16 -2.72 15.89
N GLU A 77 -24.40 -2.99 16.95
CA GLU A 77 -23.74 -1.94 17.73
C GLU A 77 -22.61 -1.27 16.93
N ILE A 78 -21.85 -2.06 16.15
CA ILE A 78 -20.67 -1.59 15.42
C ILE A 78 -20.66 -2.15 14.00
N MET A 79 -20.43 -1.23 13.06
CA MET A 79 -20.09 -1.54 11.68
C MET A 79 -18.57 -1.47 11.51
N GLU A 80 -17.96 -2.54 11.02
CA GLU A 80 -16.55 -2.57 10.68
C GLU A 80 -16.41 -2.62 9.16
N MET A 81 -15.80 -1.58 8.59
CA MET A 81 -15.45 -1.53 7.17
C MET A 81 -13.95 -1.73 7.00
N VAL A 82 -13.55 -2.64 6.11
CA VAL A 82 -12.16 -2.90 5.76
C VAL A 82 -12.00 -2.68 4.27
N ILE A 83 -11.23 -1.66 3.89
CA ILE A 83 -10.93 -1.37 2.49
C ILE A 83 -9.57 -1.96 2.15
N SER A 84 -9.47 -2.77 1.11
CA SER A 84 -8.21 -3.30 0.59
C SER A 84 -7.99 -2.80 -0.83
N ILE A 85 -6.79 -2.33 -1.13
CA ILE A 85 -6.41 -1.84 -2.46
C ILE A 85 -5.17 -2.61 -2.92
N ASP A 86 -5.23 -3.21 -4.09
CA ASP A 86 -4.19 -4.09 -4.65
C ASP A 86 -3.77 -5.20 -3.66
N GLY A 87 -4.76 -5.82 -3.00
CA GLY A 87 -4.55 -6.84 -1.97
C GLY A 87 -3.96 -6.35 -0.65
N LYS A 88 -3.75 -5.05 -0.47
CA LYS A 88 -3.28 -4.45 0.78
C LYS A 88 -4.46 -3.93 1.59
N LYS A 89 -4.70 -4.57 2.73
CA LYS A 89 -5.74 -4.15 3.68
C LYS A 89 -5.41 -2.77 4.26
N GLY A 90 -6.42 -1.93 4.28
CA GLY A 90 -6.44 -0.57 4.75
C GLY A 90 -7.52 -0.33 5.80
N VAL A 91 -7.72 0.96 6.06
CA VAL A 91 -8.31 1.60 7.25
C VAL A 91 -9.62 0.96 7.74
N LEU A 92 -9.72 0.82 9.07
CA LEU A 92 -10.96 0.54 9.81
C LEU A 92 -11.71 1.85 10.06
N VAL A 93 -13.00 1.94 9.71
CA VAL A 93 -13.80 3.13 10.04
C VAL A 93 -15.21 2.79 10.51
N GLN A 94 -15.68 3.61 11.46
CA GLN A 94 -17.05 3.62 11.98
C GLN A 94 -17.68 4.99 11.65
N ALA A 95 -18.53 5.07 10.63
CA ALA A 95 -19.28 6.29 10.26
C ALA A 95 -20.41 5.97 9.27
N THR A 96 -21.40 6.88 9.18
CA THR A 96 -22.53 6.82 8.23
C THR A 96 -22.18 7.41 6.85
N TYR A 97 -21.16 8.25 6.78
CA TYR A 97 -20.61 8.82 5.56
C TYR A 97 -19.10 8.86 5.66
N MET A 98 -18.40 8.41 4.61
CA MET A 98 -16.95 8.43 4.56
C MET A 98 -16.44 8.68 3.15
N GLU A 99 -15.31 9.37 3.08
CA GLU A 99 -14.53 9.52 1.87
C GLU A 99 -13.07 9.19 2.16
N PHE A 100 -12.51 8.29 1.36
CA PHE A 100 -11.14 7.82 1.48
C PHE A 100 -10.35 8.29 0.27
N GLU A 101 -9.62 9.39 0.44
CA GLU A 101 -8.77 9.94 -0.62
C GLU A 101 -7.35 9.36 -0.62
N GLY A 102 -6.92 8.71 0.46
CA GLY A 102 -5.54 8.26 0.61
C GLY A 102 -5.22 7.56 1.91
N VAL A 103 -3.92 7.47 2.19
CA VAL A 103 -3.35 6.85 3.40
C VAL A 103 -2.51 7.85 4.16
N ASP A 104 -2.70 7.95 5.47
CA ASP A 104 -1.81 8.75 6.31
C ASP A 104 -0.45 8.09 6.48
N VAL A 105 0.59 8.75 5.98
CA VAL A 105 2.00 8.33 6.12
C VAL A 105 2.75 9.27 7.08
N PRO A 106 3.69 8.77 7.90
CA PRO A 106 4.55 9.64 8.71
C PRO A 106 5.36 10.60 7.83
N ALA A 107 5.51 11.85 8.29
CA ALA A 107 6.35 12.83 7.62
C ALA A 107 7.83 12.43 7.67
N PRO A 108 8.60 12.55 6.58
CA PRO A 108 10.04 12.34 6.64
C PRO A 108 10.70 13.33 7.61
N GLY A 109 11.35 12.82 8.65
CA GLY A 109 12.08 13.64 9.63
C GLY A 109 11.30 14.05 10.88
N ASP A 110 9.97 13.90 10.90
CA ASP A 110 9.14 14.15 12.09
C ASP A 110 8.13 13.01 12.28
N GLY A 111 8.30 12.24 13.36
CA GLY A 111 7.40 11.13 13.69
C GLY A 111 6.02 11.56 14.21
N ASN A 112 5.84 12.84 14.56
CA ASN A 112 4.58 13.37 15.07
C ASN A 112 3.71 13.99 13.95
N GLN A 113 4.31 14.34 12.81
CA GLN A 113 3.58 14.85 11.67
C GLN A 113 3.20 13.70 10.72
N ARG A 114 2.00 13.76 10.15
CA ARG A 114 1.51 12.82 9.13
C ARG A 114 1.10 13.58 7.88
N PHE A 115 1.31 12.97 6.72
CA PHE A 115 0.83 13.47 5.44
C PHE A 115 -0.21 12.52 4.88
N LEU A 116 -1.28 13.08 4.31
CA LEU A 116 -2.23 12.30 3.54
C LEU A 116 -1.64 12.00 2.16
N LYS A 117 -1.34 10.73 1.92
CA LYS A 117 -0.82 10.25 0.64
C LYS A 117 -1.99 9.80 -0.23
N LYS A 118 -2.42 10.66 -1.15
CA LYS A 118 -3.60 10.40 -1.99
C LYS A 118 -3.41 9.19 -2.92
N PHE A 119 -4.49 8.46 -3.17
CA PHE A 119 -4.51 7.36 -4.11
C PHE A 119 -4.45 7.86 -5.55
N ARG A 120 -3.74 7.14 -6.41
CA ARG A 120 -3.55 7.47 -7.82
C ARG A 120 -3.56 6.22 -8.68
N PHE A 121 -4.38 6.22 -9.72
CA PHE A 121 -4.28 5.19 -10.76
C PHE A 121 -2.95 5.34 -11.48
N SER A 122 -2.19 4.26 -11.57
CA SER A 122 -0.85 4.24 -12.15
C SER A 122 -0.78 3.15 -13.19
N LYS A 123 -0.11 3.43 -14.29
CA LYS A 123 0.09 2.43 -15.34
C LYS A 123 0.91 1.27 -14.79
N ILE A 124 0.59 0.05 -15.21
CA ILE A 124 1.44 -1.11 -14.98
C ILE A 124 2.57 -1.07 -16.01
N ASP A 125 3.82 -1.14 -15.57
CA ASP A 125 4.94 -1.18 -16.51
C ASP A 125 5.14 -2.60 -16.98
N ILE A 126 5.10 -2.77 -18.29
CA ILE A 126 5.26 -4.06 -18.94
C ILE A 126 6.69 -4.15 -19.45
N SER A 127 7.40 -5.18 -19.00
CA SER A 127 8.76 -5.48 -19.42
C SER A 127 8.75 -6.65 -20.41
N MET A 128 9.45 -6.53 -21.54
CA MET A 128 9.67 -7.61 -22.52
C MET A 128 11.02 -8.32 -22.32
N ASP A 129 11.61 -8.15 -21.14
CA ASP A 129 12.96 -8.62 -20.85
C ASP A 129 12.94 -10.10 -20.48
N GLU A 130 13.61 -10.94 -21.27
CA GLU A 130 13.64 -12.39 -21.09
C GLU A 130 14.31 -12.81 -19.78
N ASP A 131 15.23 -12.00 -19.24
CA ASP A 131 15.88 -12.31 -17.96
C ASP A 131 14.87 -12.36 -16.80
N LYS A 132 13.74 -11.65 -16.93
CA LYS A 132 12.64 -11.64 -15.96
C LYS A 132 11.69 -12.83 -16.11
N LEU A 133 11.87 -13.71 -17.10
CA LEU A 133 11.03 -14.91 -17.27
C LEU A 133 11.04 -15.81 -16.03
N LYS A 134 12.15 -15.83 -15.28
CA LYS A 134 12.29 -16.58 -14.03
C LYS A 134 11.35 -16.08 -12.93
N GLU A 135 10.86 -14.84 -13.04
CA GLU A 135 9.99 -14.19 -12.06
C GLU A 135 8.50 -14.21 -12.46
N VAL A 136 8.16 -14.69 -13.66
CA VAL A 136 6.77 -14.70 -14.18
C VAL A 136 5.76 -15.33 -13.20
N LYS A 137 6.13 -16.43 -12.51
CA LYS A 137 5.25 -17.05 -11.51
C LYS A 137 5.00 -16.16 -10.29
N LYS A 138 5.99 -15.35 -9.90
CA LYS A 138 5.84 -14.37 -8.81
C LYS A 138 5.02 -13.18 -9.30
N ASP A 139 5.31 -12.68 -10.50
CA ASP A 139 4.56 -11.59 -11.13
C ASP A 139 3.09 -11.96 -11.31
N ALA A 140 2.77 -13.17 -11.77
CA ALA A 140 1.39 -13.65 -11.91
C ALA A 140 0.65 -13.66 -10.56
N LYS A 141 1.30 -14.11 -9.48
CA LYS A 141 0.71 -14.07 -8.13
C LYS A 141 0.53 -12.66 -7.59
N LEU A 142 1.40 -11.72 -7.98
CA LEU A 142 1.24 -10.31 -7.63
C LEU A 142 0.08 -9.71 -8.42
N MET A 143 -0.02 -10.02 -9.72
CA MET A 143 -1.06 -9.53 -10.62
C MET A 143 -2.46 -10.03 -10.27
N GLU A 144 -2.57 -11.18 -9.62
CA GLU A 144 -3.83 -11.70 -9.10
C GLU A 144 -4.60 -10.66 -8.29
N LYS A 145 -3.91 -9.86 -7.45
CA LYS A 145 -4.57 -8.87 -6.57
C LYS A 145 -4.47 -7.43 -7.04
N ILE A 146 -3.61 -7.15 -8.01
CA ILE A 146 -3.42 -5.78 -8.52
C ILE A 146 -4.64 -5.37 -9.34
N GLY A 147 -4.99 -4.09 -9.30
CA GLY A 147 -6.15 -3.53 -9.99
C GLY A 147 -7.47 -3.72 -9.24
N GLU A 148 -7.44 -4.28 -8.03
CA GLU A 148 -8.64 -4.56 -7.25
C GLU A 148 -8.79 -3.61 -6.06
N ILE A 149 -10.00 -3.06 -5.94
CA ILE A 149 -10.46 -2.30 -4.78
C ILE A 149 -11.55 -3.14 -4.13
N GLU A 150 -11.26 -3.65 -2.94
CA GLU A 150 -12.15 -4.54 -2.20
C GLU A 150 -12.64 -3.82 -0.94
N VAL A 151 -13.95 -3.75 -0.74
CA VAL A 151 -14.55 -3.16 0.47
C VAL A 151 -15.34 -4.25 1.19
N LYS A 152 -14.87 -4.65 2.37
CA LYS A 152 -15.55 -5.63 3.22
C LYS A 152 -16.30 -4.94 4.32
N LEU A 153 -17.53 -5.42 4.55
CA LEU A 153 -18.39 -4.95 5.61
C LEU A 153 -18.64 -6.08 6.61
N TYR A 154 -18.37 -5.80 7.87
CA TYR A 154 -18.57 -6.73 8.98
C TYR A 154 -19.52 -6.12 10.01
N ARG A 155 -20.41 -6.96 10.54
CA ARG A 155 -21.17 -6.66 11.75
C ARG A 155 -20.33 -7.09 12.95
N ALA A 156 -20.08 -6.19 13.90
CA ALA A 156 -19.30 -6.47 15.10
C ALA A 156 -20.08 -6.10 16.37
N SER A 157 -19.91 -6.90 17.43
CA SER A 157 -20.49 -6.64 18.76
C SER A 157 -19.52 -5.94 19.70
N THR A 158 -18.27 -5.78 19.30
CA THR A 158 -17.23 -5.11 20.06
C THR A 158 -16.30 -4.47 19.06
N ILE A 159 -15.76 -3.29 19.40
CA ILE A 159 -14.75 -2.67 18.55
C ILE A 159 -13.59 -3.65 18.61
N SER A 160 -13.35 -4.36 17.50
CA SER A 160 -12.14 -5.16 17.39
C SER A 160 -11.03 -4.16 17.69
N THR A 161 -10.32 -4.36 18.81
CA THR A 161 -9.16 -3.52 19.07
C THR A 161 -8.28 -3.84 17.89
N ILE A 162 -8.21 -2.91 16.93
CA ILE A 162 -7.36 -3.02 15.75
C ILE A 162 -6.06 -3.57 16.33
N PRO A 163 -5.64 -4.80 15.96
CA PRO A 163 -4.39 -5.34 16.47
C PRO A 163 -3.36 -4.22 16.33
N LYS A 164 -2.49 -3.97 17.32
CA LYS A 164 -1.49 -2.89 17.17
C LYS A 164 -0.64 -3.05 15.89
N ASP A 165 -0.68 -4.24 15.29
CA ASP A 165 -0.08 -4.61 14.02
C ASP A 165 -0.90 -4.18 12.77
N MET A 166 -2.18 -3.83 12.94
CA MET A 166 -3.09 -3.21 11.96
C MET A 166 -3.22 -1.69 12.13
N GLU A 167 -2.56 -1.06 13.12
CA GLU A 167 -2.34 0.40 13.09
C GLU A 167 -1.71 0.72 11.73
N THR A 168 -2.49 1.39 10.86
CA THR A 168 -2.20 1.72 9.45
C THR A 168 -0.93 1.04 8.95
N PRO A 169 -0.98 -0.08 8.19
CA PRO A 169 0.22 -0.79 7.77
C PRO A 169 1.24 0.26 7.35
N ARG A 170 2.33 0.38 8.13
CA ARG A 170 3.41 1.36 7.86
C ARG A 170 3.91 1.25 6.41
N ASP A 171 3.54 0.12 5.78
CA ASP A 171 3.86 -0.34 4.45
C ASP A 171 2.69 -0.55 3.49
N MET A 172 1.56 0.18 3.59
CA MET A 172 0.83 0.45 2.33
C MET A 172 1.74 1.15 1.31
N SER A 173 2.79 1.82 1.80
CA SER A 173 3.85 2.43 1.00
C SER A 173 4.76 1.44 0.23
N VAL A 174 4.99 0.22 0.74
CA VAL A 174 6.07 -0.66 0.24
C VAL A 174 5.76 -1.39 -1.06
N GLY A 175 4.48 -1.55 -1.41
CA GLY A 175 4.09 -2.13 -2.69
C GLY A 175 3.63 -1.09 -3.72
N LEU A 176 4.02 0.18 -3.60
CA LEU A 176 3.73 1.23 -4.59
C LEU A 176 4.98 1.60 -5.41
N LYS A 177 6.03 0.77 -5.32
CA LYS A 177 7.15 0.88 -6.26
C LYS A 177 6.62 0.49 -7.62
N LYS A 178 7.00 1.27 -8.62
CA LYS A 178 6.77 1.04 -10.05
C LYS A 178 7.04 -0.43 -10.38
N LEU A 179 5.97 -1.24 -10.42
CA LEU A 179 6.07 -2.68 -10.61
C LEU A 179 6.22 -2.93 -12.11
N ALA A 180 7.42 -3.35 -12.52
CA ALA A 180 7.69 -3.77 -13.88
C ALA A 180 7.43 -5.28 -13.97
N VAL A 181 6.23 -5.66 -14.43
CA VAL A 181 5.83 -7.05 -14.60
C VAL A 181 6.19 -7.53 -16.00
N HIS A 182 6.53 -8.81 -16.12
CA HIS A 182 6.71 -9.41 -17.43
C HIS A 182 5.36 -9.55 -18.16
N GLU A 183 5.30 -9.24 -19.46
CA GLU A 183 4.06 -9.27 -20.28
C GLU A 183 3.27 -10.59 -20.16
N LYS A 184 3.96 -11.72 -20.19
CA LYS A 184 3.36 -13.06 -20.00
C LYS A 184 2.56 -13.22 -18.69
N ALA A 185 2.85 -12.44 -17.65
CA ALA A 185 2.08 -12.48 -16.40
C ALA A 185 0.72 -11.79 -16.52
N LEU A 186 0.53 -10.91 -17.53
CA LEU A 186 -0.72 -10.19 -17.81
C LEU A 186 -1.59 -10.92 -18.85
N LYS A 187 -1.08 -11.97 -19.47
CA LYS A 187 -1.77 -12.62 -20.59
C LYS A 187 -3.07 -13.26 -20.10
N GLY A 188 -4.20 -12.76 -20.64
CA GLY A 188 -5.54 -13.21 -20.27
C GLY A 188 -6.18 -12.44 -19.12
N GLN A 189 -5.55 -11.37 -18.63
CA GLN A 189 -6.14 -10.48 -17.62
C GLN A 189 -6.38 -9.09 -18.21
N ALA A 190 -7.59 -8.54 -18.04
CA ALA A 190 -7.95 -7.20 -18.45
C ALA A 190 -7.46 -6.11 -17.46
N LYS A 191 -6.23 -6.23 -16.96
CA LYS A 191 -5.67 -5.34 -15.93
C LYS A 191 -4.63 -4.38 -16.54
N SER A 192 -4.93 -3.08 -16.53
CA SER A 192 -4.05 -2.05 -17.11
C SER A 192 -3.43 -1.10 -16.07
N HIS A 193 -4.04 -1.00 -14.88
CA HIS A 193 -3.64 -0.05 -13.85
C HIS A 193 -3.43 -0.74 -12.51
N GLN A 194 -2.51 -0.18 -11.74
CA GLN A 194 -2.30 -0.45 -10.32
C GLN A 194 -2.58 0.85 -9.56
N VAL A 195 -2.78 0.77 -8.25
CA VAL A 195 -2.81 1.95 -7.41
C VAL A 195 -1.39 2.23 -6.96
N SER A 196 -0.86 3.39 -7.35
CA SER A 196 0.27 3.97 -6.62
C SER A 196 -0.26 5.05 -5.71
N ALA A 197 0.40 5.24 -4.58
CA ALA A 197 0.22 6.47 -3.83
C ALA A 197 1.38 7.37 -4.27
N GLU A 198 1.05 8.57 -4.71
CA GLU A 198 2.04 9.53 -5.17
C GLU A 198 2.93 9.91 -3.99
N ALA A 199 4.23 9.60 -4.11
CA ALA A 199 5.20 10.21 -3.23
C ALA A 199 5.24 11.70 -3.60
N LEU A 200 5.28 12.54 -2.58
CA LEU A 200 5.50 14.00 -2.54
C LEU A 200 6.77 14.47 -3.31
N LYS A 201 7.20 13.79 -4.38
CA LYS A 201 8.27 14.22 -5.28
C LYS A 201 7.90 15.52 -6.01
N SER A 202 6.61 15.83 -6.17
CA SER A 202 6.12 17.11 -6.67
C SER A 202 6.06 18.18 -5.56
N LEU A 203 5.90 17.79 -4.30
CA LEU A 203 5.94 18.67 -3.14
C LEU A 203 7.39 18.89 -2.69
N LEU A 204 8.13 19.56 -3.57
CA LEU A 204 9.28 20.41 -3.29
C LEU A 204 8.90 21.49 -2.25
N ILE A 205 8.41 21.10 -1.07
CA ILE A 205 8.19 21.94 0.12
C ILE A 205 9.56 22.17 0.75
N ILE A 206 10.44 22.80 -0.01
CA ILE A 206 10.93 24.11 0.34
C ILE A 206 10.63 24.89 -0.92
N ASP A 207 9.63 25.79 -0.89
CA ASP A 207 9.56 26.88 -1.86
C ASP A 207 11.00 27.39 -1.93
N ARG A 208 11.69 27.19 -3.06
CA ARG A 208 12.97 27.87 -3.23
C ARG A 208 12.60 29.32 -3.00
N THR A 209 13.10 29.90 -1.91
CA THR A 209 13.14 31.35 -1.71
C THR A 209 13.40 31.92 -3.09
N PRO A 210 12.46 32.72 -3.65
CA PRO A 210 12.46 33.06 -5.06
C PRO A 210 13.89 33.38 -5.42
N SER A 211 14.46 32.55 -6.31
CA SER A 211 15.82 32.79 -6.77
C SER A 211 15.84 34.26 -7.16
N PRO A 212 16.68 35.09 -6.52
CA PRO A 212 16.62 36.55 -6.69
C PRO A 212 16.53 36.83 -8.17
N GLU A 213 15.54 37.63 -8.58
CA GLU A 213 15.40 38.06 -9.96
C GLU A 213 16.78 38.50 -10.43
N VAL A 214 17.24 37.87 -11.51
CA VAL A 214 18.52 38.19 -12.11
C VAL A 214 18.35 39.56 -12.72
N GLU A 215 18.57 40.60 -11.93
CA GLU A 215 18.93 41.91 -12.46
C GLU A 215 20.25 41.73 -13.20
N ASP A 216 20.17 41.72 -14.54
CA ASP A 216 21.26 41.89 -15.50
C ASP A 216 22.65 41.37 -15.08
N ALA A 217 22.80 40.05 -15.02
CA ALA A 217 24.11 39.41 -14.92
C ALA A 217 24.80 39.35 -16.30
N SER A 218 25.45 40.44 -16.71
CA SER A 218 26.50 40.44 -17.74
C SER A 218 27.91 40.16 -17.19
N ALA A 219 28.01 39.57 -16.00
CA ALA A 219 29.31 39.21 -15.43
C ALA A 219 29.25 37.82 -14.78
N SER A 220 29.66 36.81 -15.54
CA SER A 220 30.17 35.58 -14.95
C SER A 220 31.21 35.95 -13.89
N PRO A 221 31.10 35.46 -12.64
CA PRO A 221 32.14 35.68 -11.65
C PRO A 221 33.47 35.17 -12.24
N PRO A 222 34.55 35.97 -12.18
CA PRO A 222 35.81 35.59 -12.76
C PRO A 222 36.29 34.27 -12.14
N PRO A 223 36.92 33.39 -12.93
CA PRO A 223 37.48 32.15 -12.41
C PRO A 223 38.41 32.47 -11.24
N VAL A 224 38.17 31.82 -10.10
CA VAL A 224 38.98 32.00 -8.89
C VAL A 224 40.37 31.44 -9.18
N ASP A 225 41.37 32.32 -9.29
CA ASP A 225 42.76 31.92 -9.50
C ASP A 225 43.38 31.45 -8.17
N LEU A 226 43.50 30.12 -8.03
CA LEU A 226 44.08 29.47 -6.86
C LEU A 226 45.56 29.79 -6.65
N ASN A 227 46.25 30.33 -7.67
CA ASN A 227 47.68 30.65 -7.55
C ASN A 227 47.91 31.95 -6.77
N ASN A 228 46.92 32.85 -6.72
CA ASN A 228 47.05 34.18 -6.14
C ASN A 228 46.45 34.32 -4.74
N LEU A 229 46.27 33.19 -4.03
CA LEU A 229 45.80 33.17 -2.65
C LEU A 229 46.87 33.71 -1.69
N ASP A 230 46.45 34.61 -0.80
CA ASP A 230 47.26 35.09 0.31
C ASP A 230 47.65 33.94 1.26
N PRO A 231 48.79 33.99 2.00
CA PRO A 231 49.20 32.92 2.89
C PRO A 231 48.14 32.52 3.92
N ASP A 232 47.29 33.45 4.38
CA ASP A 232 46.23 33.13 5.32
C ASP A 232 45.09 32.35 4.67
N GLN A 233 44.75 32.66 3.41
CA GLN A 233 43.76 31.90 2.63
C GLN A 233 44.27 30.49 2.30
N LYS A 234 45.56 30.35 1.97
CA LYS A 234 46.19 29.02 1.79
C LYS A 234 46.12 28.19 3.07
N ARG A 235 46.36 28.80 4.24
CA ARG A 235 46.24 28.12 5.54
C ARG A 235 44.80 27.68 5.84
N GLN A 236 43.80 28.49 5.49
CA GLN A 236 42.39 28.11 5.65
C GLN A 236 42.01 26.97 4.72
N LEU A 237 42.42 27.01 3.45
CA LEU A 237 42.16 25.95 2.48
C LEU A 237 42.81 24.62 2.90
N ASP A 238 44.05 24.65 3.37
CA ASP A 238 44.75 23.46 3.89
C ASP A 238 44.07 22.87 5.13
N ARG A 239 43.57 23.72 6.03
CA ARG A 239 42.84 23.28 7.22
C ARG A 239 41.55 22.58 6.82
N PHE A 240 40.82 23.15 5.88
CA PHE A 240 39.58 22.58 5.35
C PHE A 240 39.82 21.22 4.68
N LEU A 241 40.85 21.11 3.82
CA LEU A 241 41.21 19.85 3.17
C LEU A 241 41.65 18.77 4.17
N ARG A 242 42.34 19.14 5.25
CA ARG A 242 42.68 18.21 6.34
C ARG A 242 41.45 17.71 7.09
N ASP A 243 40.50 18.59 7.39
CA ASP A 243 39.28 18.20 8.10
C ASP A 243 38.39 17.31 7.22
N LEU A 244 38.28 17.60 5.92
CA LEU A 244 37.57 16.75 4.96
C LEU A 244 38.18 15.34 4.87
N ASN A 245 39.51 15.25 4.80
CA ASN A 245 40.20 13.98 4.70
C ASN A 245 40.24 13.19 6.02
N ARG A 246 40.16 13.87 7.17
CA ARG A 246 40.03 13.22 8.49
C ARG A 246 38.66 12.59 8.70
N GLY A 247 37.60 13.13 8.08
CA GLY A 247 36.22 12.64 8.23
C GLY A 247 35.90 11.31 7.52
N ARG A 248 36.78 10.79 6.65
CA ARG A 248 36.48 9.62 5.81
C ARG A 248 37.06 8.28 6.26
N SER A 249 37.99 8.24 7.22
CA SER A 249 38.74 7.00 7.53
C SER A 249 38.58 6.42 8.94
N SER A 250 37.68 6.91 9.79
CA SER A 250 37.46 6.25 11.09
C SER A 250 36.10 6.55 11.71
N SER A 251 35.05 5.81 11.31
CA SER A 251 33.84 5.69 12.12
C SER A 251 34.08 4.69 13.27
N ASN A 252 34.89 5.08 14.24
CA ASN A 252 34.88 4.52 15.59
C ASN A 252 34.68 5.69 16.57
N THR A 253 33.53 6.33 16.48
CA THR A 253 33.08 7.23 17.56
C THR A 253 32.16 6.45 18.50
N PRO A 254 32.41 6.48 19.82
CA PRO A 254 31.50 5.88 20.79
C PRO A 254 30.17 6.61 20.71
N GLN A 255 29.07 5.86 20.78
CA GLN A 255 27.70 6.36 20.85
C GLN A 255 27.63 7.59 21.78
N ARG A 256 27.37 8.77 21.20
CA ARG A 256 26.78 9.87 21.96
C ARG A 256 25.37 9.41 22.33
N THR A 257 25.26 8.76 23.47
CA THR A 257 23.99 8.49 24.13
C THR A 257 23.38 9.84 24.47
N ILE A 258 22.33 10.19 23.74
CA ILE A 258 21.43 11.28 24.11
C ILE A 258 20.85 10.88 25.47
N LYS A 259 21.33 11.51 26.55
CA LYS A 259 20.76 11.40 27.89
C LYS A 259 19.37 12.02 27.84
N ARG A 260 18.34 11.20 27.64
CA ARG A 260 16.98 11.53 28.04
C ARG A 260 16.91 11.32 29.55
N GLU A 261 16.53 12.36 30.28
CA GLU A 261 16.14 12.25 31.68
C GLU A 261 14.97 11.26 31.74
N ARG A 262 15.18 10.17 32.49
CA ARG A 262 14.15 9.16 32.77
C ARG A 262 13.71 9.41 34.19
N ASP A 263 12.51 9.96 34.33
CA ASP A 263 11.79 10.00 35.61
C ASP A 263 11.65 8.58 36.17
N ALA A 264 12.03 8.45 37.43
CA ALA A 264 11.91 7.24 38.21
C ALA A 264 10.44 7.04 38.62
N GLY A 265 9.69 6.30 37.81
CA GLY A 265 8.40 5.73 38.17
C GLY A 265 8.56 4.22 38.36
N GLU A 266 8.38 3.77 39.59
CA GLU A 266 8.37 2.38 40.03
C GLU A 266 7.33 1.54 39.25
N GLY A 267 7.65 0.26 39.02
CA GLY A 267 6.60 -0.76 38.90
C GLY A 267 6.75 -1.78 37.79
N SER A 268 6.84 -3.03 38.23
CA SER A 268 6.31 -4.24 37.59
C SER A 268 7.24 -5.07 36.71
N LEU A 269 7.72 -6.13 37.37
CA LEU A 269 8.23 -7.37 36.82
C LEU A 269 7.17 -8.03 35.93
N SER A 270 7.49 -8.26 34.64
CA SER A 270 6.84 -9.34 33.90
C SER A 270 7.85 -10.10 33.04
N SER A 271 8.01 -11.37 33.40
CA SER A 271 8.85 -12.35 32.76
C SER A 271 8.24 -12.78 31.42
N ARG A 272 8.90 -12.42 30.31
CA ARG A 272 8.51 -12.90 28.98
C ARG A 272 8.92 -14.37 28.81
N LYS A 273 7.95 -15.28 28.96
CA LYS A 273 8.06 -16.68 28.55
C LYS A 273 8.25 -16.77 27.03
N LYS A 274 9.38 -17.35 26.63
CA LYS A 274 9.76 -17.66 25.25
C LYS A 274 8.86 -18.81 24.74
N LYS A 275 7.89 -18.50 23.87
CA LYS A 275 7.01 -19.51 23.25
C LYS A 275 7.79 -20.17 22.09
N ARG A 276 8.07 -21.47 22.21
CA ARG A 276 8.69 -22.30 21.17
C ARG A 276 7.73 -22.43 19.98
N SER A 277 8.19 -22.14 18.77
CA SER A 277 7.45 -22.36 17.54
C SER A 277 7.33 -23.86 17.27
N GLY A 278 6.10 -24.38 17.27
CA GLY A 278 5.80 -25.75 16.84
C GLY A 278 6.12 -25.95 15.36
N ARG A 279 6.63 -27.14 15.01
CA ARG A 279 6.88 -27.59 13.63
C ARG A 279 5.55 -27.60 12.87
N LYS A 280 5.52 -26.99 11.69
CA LYS A 280 4.46 -27.19 10.70
C LYS A 280 4.47 -28.65 10.26
N VAL A 281 3.33 -29.31 10.37
CA VAL A 281 3.04 -30.59 9.72
C VAL A 281 2.35 -30.24 8.41
N THR A 282 3.01 -30.51 7.29
CA THR A 282 2.41 -30.55 5.95
C THR A 282 1.85 -31.96 5.77
N ILE A 283 0.54 -32.06 5.60
CA ILE A 283 -0.13 -33.28 5.16
C ILE A 283 -0.26 -33.15 3.65
N ASP A 284 0.46 -34.01 2.94
CA ASP A 284 0.35 -34.16 1.50
C ASP A 284 -0.79 -35.14 1.21
N LEU A 285 -1.74 -34.77 0.35
CA LEU A 285 -2.95 -35.54 0.05
C LEU A 285 -2.98 -36.04 -1.39
N THR A 286 -1.82 -36.13 -2.05
CA THR A 286 -1.71 -36.58 -3.45
C THR A 286 -1.13 -37.98 -3.61
N GLU A 287 -1.15 -38.82 -2.58
CA GLU A 287 -0.79 -40.24 -2.69
C GLU A 287 -2.04 -41.12 -2.63
N ASP A 288 -2.54 -41.43 -3.82
CA ASP A 288 -3.05 -42.73 -4.30
C ASP A 288 -3.75 -43.67 -3.30
N SER A 289 -5.04 -43.92 -3.56
CA SER A 289 -5.65 -45.21 -3.22
C SER A 289 -6.70 -45.58 -4.26
N ASP A 290 -6.20 -45.99 -5.43
CA ASP A 290 -6.91 -46.86 -6.35
C ASP A 290 -6.88 -48.29 -5.77
N GLU A 291 -7.92 -48.69 -5.03
CA GLU A 291 -8.24 -50.12 -4.84
C GLU A 291 -9.73 -50.35 -5.05
N GLU A 292 -10.02 -50.89 -6.23
CA GLU A 292 -11.29 -51.50 -6.61
C GLU A 292 -11.67 -52.61 -5.62
N ASN A 293 -12.85 -52.49 -4.99
CA ASN A 293 -13.53 -53.62 -4.36
C ASN A 293 -14.91 -53.78 -4.99
N ILE A 294 -14.95 -54.60 -6.05
CA ILE A 294 -16.18 -55.11 -6.66
C ILE A 294 -16.66 -56.27 -5.77
N ILE A 295 -17.78 -56.08 -5.07
CA ILE A 295 -18.50 -57.18 -4.41
C ILE A 295 -19.57 -57.68 -5.39
N PRO A 296 -19.58 -58.97 -5.76
CA PRO A 296 -20.66 -59.53 -6.55
C PRO A 296 -21.90 -59.75 -5.65
N LEU A 297 -23.03 -59.20 -6.07
CA LEU A 297 -24.35 -59.52 -5.54
C LEU A 297 -24.78 -60.91 -6.04
N ASN A 298 -25.01 -61.82 -5.09
CA ASN A 298 -25.89 -62.99 -5.25
C ASN A 298 -27.06 -62.83 -4.28
#